data_AF-A0A399IIM5-F1
#
_entry.id   AF-A0A399IIM5-F1
#
_cell.length_a   1.000
_cell.length_b   1.000
_cell.length_c   1.000
_cell.angle_alpha   90.00
_cell.angle_beta   90.00
_cell.angle_gamma   90.00
#
_symmetry.space_group_name_H-M   'P 1'
#
loop_
_entity.id
_entity.type
_entity.pdbx_description
1 polymer ?
#
loop_
_entity_poly.entity_id
_entity_poly.type
_entity_poly.pdbx_seq_one_letter_code
_entity_poly.pdbx_strand_id
1 'polypeptide(L)'
;MINATYYAGGGGYTPADMMQRDADWISPGVLSTQDLVVAQTTTASMNVTVSGAAQGQTGGNAWLPNGYRVFNDSLATLAIPAADTTNPRIDLVVIGIDTTATPYIPQVKVIKGTASASPSVPALPTGFVGISLARVRVNANVTSITNANITDIRTIAGLVVNSGGDKVEAILSDLMSDRIYYCGTTSGTNTYAVTNSEITAYTDGLTVRVKIGNASTGASTININGLGAKTILDTLGNSITSGGLKAGLPYHLSYNGTNFIVLGKGGGGDATAAQILLGKKATVDSGLVTGTLDLTNLVTDNIKSGVTINGVPGKSSVVDTSDATATSAQMLYNSTGYVNGSKITGTIPLANPDYVDQIPASNVTVGAASNDGQNYAYLGIPNNKYLNGVNWVRSLQPDLLAANILSGKNILGIAGSASRVVSGDFIVASGGSLSINLPFTPTIVILYNSANVGSWALSGTAAHIIDRETKSWYGSFSAVGATISATMSSGMSFSGKYLAILL
;
A
#
# COMPACT_ATOMS: atom_id res chain seq x y z
N MET A 1 20.58 -20.00 -89.25
CA MET A 1 20.33 -21.13 -88.33
C MET A 1 20.05 -20.58 -86.94
N ILE A 2 19.18 -21.25 -86.18
CA ILE A 2 18.91 -20.86 -84.80
C ILE A 2 19.78 -21.75 -83.95
N ASN A 3 20.65 -21.14 -83.17
CA ASN A 3 21.62 -21.85 -82.36
C ASN A 3 21.36 -21.49 -80.89
N ALA A 4 21.47 -22.49 -80.03
CA ALA A 4 21.57 -22.31 -78.60
C ALA A 4 23.02 -22.60 -78.23
N THR A 5 23.65 -21.65 -77.54
CA THR A 5 24.95 -21.90 -76.94
C THR A 5 24.83 -21.70 -75.44
N TYR A 6 25.53 -22.59 -74.75
CA TYR A 6 25.77 -22.46 -73.33
C TYR A 6 27.03 -21.62 -73.11
N TYR A 7 26.98 -20.61 -72.24
CA TYR A 7 28.18 -19.88 -71.85
C TYR A 7 28.93 -20.68 -70.78
N ALA A 8 29.82 -21.59 -71.19
CA ALA A 8 30.69 -22.35 -70.29
C ALA A 8 31.84 -21.48 -69.76
N GLY A 9 31.50 -20.48 -68.94
CA GLY A 9 32.47 -19.70 -68.20
C GLY A 9 32.88 -20.41 -66.91
N GLY A 10 33.89 -21.30 -66.97
CA GLY A 10 34.59 -21.84 -65.80
C GLY A 10 34.49 -23.37 -65.65
N GLY A 11 35.63 -24.04 -65.43
CA GLY A 11 35.66 -25.47 -65.10
C GLY A 11 35.13 -25.73 -63.69
N GLY A 12 34.37 -26.82 -63.51
CA GLY A 12 33.95 -27.31 -62.19
C GLY A 12 32.45 -27.29 -61.89
N TYR A 13 31.61 -26.78 -62.79
CA TYR A 13 30.15 -26.78 -62.63
C TYR A 13 29.47 -27.67 -63.66
N THR A 14 28.41 -28.39 -63.25
CA THR A 14 27.58 -29.09 -64.23
C THR A 14 26.74 -28.06 -65.02
N PRO A 15 26.33 -28.37 -66.26
CA PRO A 15 25.43 -27.50 -67.01
C PRO A 15 24.15 -27.10 -66.24
N ALA A 16 23.65 -27.98 -65.36
CA ALA A 16 22.48 -27.69 -64.53
C ALA A 16 22.75 -26.66 -63.42
N ASP A 17 23.94 -26.69 -62.80
CA ASP A 17 24.30 -25.78 -61.70
C ASP A 17 24.46 -24.34 -62.18
N MET A 18 25.00 -24.14 -63.39
CA MET A 18 25.16 -22.78 -63.93
C MET A 18 23.87 -22.26 -64.59
N MET A 19 22.99 -23.16 -65.08
CA MET A 19 21.65 -22.77 -65.53
C MET A 19 20.83 -22.14 -64.40
N GLN A 20 20.93 -22.70 -63.19
CA GLN A 20 20.28 -22.13 -62.01
C GLN A 20 20.92 -20.79 -61.61
N ARG A 21 22.26 -20.71 -61.57
CA ARG A 21 23.00 -19.48 -61.26
C ARG A 21 22.63 -18.32 -62.19
N ASP A 22 22.62 -18.56 -63.50
CA ASP A 22 22.40 -17.50 -64.48
C ASP A 22 20.92 -17.11 -64.58
N ALA A 23 19.99 -18.05 -64.32
CA ALA A 23 18.56 -17.74 -64.16
C ALA A 23 18.26 -16.91 -62.91
N ASP A 24 19.04 -17.08 -61.83
CA ASP A 24 18.91 -16.29 -60.61
C ASP A 24 19.49 -14.87 -60.75
N TRP A 25 20.39 -14.64 -61.72
CA TRP A 25 21.13 -13.38 -61.88
C TRP A 25 20.68 -12.53 -63.08
N ILE A 26 20.07 -13.12 -64.12
CA ILE A 26 19.67 -12.40 -65.34
C ILE A 26 18.20 -12.70 -65.64
N SER A 27 17.41 -11.63 -65.78
CA SER A 27 15.99 -11.74 -66.14
C SER A 27 15.82 -12.21 -67.59
N PRO A 28 14.79 -13.02 -67.91
CA PRO A 28 14.55 -13.46 -69.29
C PRO A 28 14.19 -12.28 -70.20
N GLY A 29 14.76 -12.27 -71.40
CA GLY A 29 14.57 -11.17 -72.35
C GLY A 29 15.62 -11.11 -73.45
N VAL A 30 15.47 -10.16 -74.36
CA VAL A 30 16.46 -9.86 -75.41
C VAL A 30 17.59 -8.98 -74.85
N LEU A 31 18.80 -9.07 -75.39
CA LEU A 31 19.95 -8.35 -74.81
C LEU A 31 19.96 -6.85 -75.14
N SER A 32 19.28 -6.46 -76.22
CA SER A 32 19.16 -5.07 -76.65
C SER A 32 17.87 -4.84 -77.44
N THR A 33 17.49 -3.58 -77.64
CA THR A 33 16.30 -3.21 -78.41
C THR A 33 16.35 -3.65 -79.88
N GLN A 34 17.54 -3.95 -80.39
CA GLN A 34 17.76 -4.40 -81.77
C GLN A 34 17.81 -5.92 -81.91
N ASP A 35 17.84 -6.69 -80.82
CA ASP A 35 17.88 -8.15 -80.86
C ASP A 35 16.50 -8.77 -81.12
N LEU A 36 16.39 -9.64 -82.13
CA LEU A 36 15.17 -10.42 -82.42
C LEU A 36 13.93 -9.57 -82.71
N VAL A 37 14.12 -8.42 -83.38
CA VAL A 37 13.03 -7.55 -83.83
C VAL A 37 12.13 -8.32 -84.79
N VAL A 38 10.83 -8.32 -84.52
CA VAL A 38 9.82 -8.87 -85.42
C VAL A 38 9.29 -7.75 -86.32
N ALA A 39 9.35 -7.94 -87.63
CA ALA A 39 8.92 -6.94 -88.60
C ALA A 39 8.23 -7.58 -89.81
N GLN A 40 7.44 -6.81 -90.57
CA GLN A 40 6.88 -7.26 -91.85
C GLN A 40 7.99 -7.63 -92.85
N THR A 41 7.69 -8.52 -93.80
CA THR A 41 8.58 -8.77 -94.95
C THR A 41 8.70 -7.53 -95.85
N THR A 42 9.76 -7.44 -96.65
CA THR A 42 10.01 -6.30 -97.57
C THR A 42 8.82 -5.96 -98.46
N THR A 43 8.11 -6.98 -98.93
CA THR A 43 6.76 -6.87 -99.50
C THR A 43 5.76 -7.50 -98.54
N ALA A 44 4.67 -6.80 -98.22
CA ALA A 44 3.67 -7.30 -97.28
C ALA A 44 3.08 -8.63 -97.78
N SER A 45 3.12 -9.65 -96.92
CA SER A 45 2.65 -11.01 -97.21
C SER A 45 2.16 -11.68 -95.91
N MET A 46 1.70 -12.92 -95.97
CA MET A 46 1.40 -13.72 -94.75
C MET A 46 2.69 -14.26 -94.10
N ASN A 47 3.71 -13.42 -93.97
CA ASN A 47 4.97 -13.74 -93.33
C ASN A 47 5.46 -12.55 -92.49
N VAL A 48 6.21 -12.87 -91.43
CA VAL A 48 6.98 -11.90 -90.66
C VAL A 48 8.45 -12.30 -90.66
N THR A 49 9.31 -11.33 -90.44
CA THR A 49 10.75 -11.54 -90.26
C THR A 49 11.13 -11.39 -88.80
N VAL A 50 12.13 -12.14 -88.35
CA VAL A 50 12.78 -11.98 -87.05
C VAL A 50 14.25 -11.71 -87.31
N SER A 51 14.77 -10.60 -86.81
CA SER A 51 16.18 -10.24 -87.00
C SER A 51 17.10 -11.32 -86.44
N GLY A 52 18.30 -11.43 -87.02
CA GLY A 52 19.34 -12.31 -86.54
C GLY A 52 20.72 -11.71 -86.74
N ALA A 53 21.66 -12.12 -85.89
CA ALA A 53 23.06 -11.74 -85.92
C ALA A 53 23.91 -12.83 -85.25
N ALA A 54 25.20 -12.89 -85.60
CA ALA A 54 26.14 -13.83 -84.97
C ALA A 54 26.13 -13.70 -83.44
N GLN A 55 26.47 -14.79 -82.74
CA GLN A 55 26.48 -14.82 -81.27
C GLN A 55 27.28 -13.64 -80.69
N GLY A 56 26.68 -12.89 -79.76
CA GLY A 56 27.34 -11.74 -79.13
C GLY A 56 27.27 -10.44 -79.92
N GLN A 57 26.76 -10.46 -81.15
CA GLN A 57 26.46 -9.27 -81.93
C GLN A 57 25.00 -8.88 -81.77
N THR A 58 24.71 -7.59 -81.73
CA THR A 58 23.36 -7.05 -81.69
C THR A 58 22.55 -7.49 -82.92
N GLY A 59 21.34 -8.02 -82.70
CA GLY A 59 20.41 -8.38 -83.77
C GLY A 59 19.70 -9.72 -83.59
N GLY A 60 20.15 -10.58 -82.68
CA GLY A 60 19.69 -11.97 -82.63
C GLY A 60 19.66 -12.66 -81.26
N ASN A 61 19.88 -12.00 -80.13
CA ASN A 61 20.13 -12.69 -78.85
C ASN A 61 19.01 -12.60 -77.82
N ALA A 62 18.77 -13.68 -77.06
CA ALA A 62 17.89 -13.69 -75.89
C ALA A 62 18.37 -14.63 -74.77
N TRP A 63 18.05 -14.26 -73.52
CA TRP A 63 18.10 -15.08 -72.33
C TRP A 63 16.72 -15.70 -72.04
N LEU A 64 16.70 -17.00 -71.73
CA LEU A 64 15.50 -17.75 -71.45
C LEU A 64 15.27 -17.95 -69.94
N PRO A 65 14.03 -18.24 -69.49
CA PRO A 65 13.69 -18.49 -68.09
C PRO A 65 14.46 -19.63 -67.40
N ASN A 66 15.03 -20.56 -68.17
CA ASN A 66 15.81 -21.69 -67.67
C ASN A 66 17.33 -21.45 -67.75
N GLY A 67 17.78 -20.21 -67.89
CA GLY A 67 19.19 -19.85 -67.94
C GLY A 67 19.89 -20.18 -69.27
N TYR A 68 19.17 -20.61 -70.30
CA TYR A 68 19.76 -20.77 -71.63
C TYR A 68 19.85 -19.43 -72.36
N ARG A 69 20.94 -19.25 -73.11
CA ARG A 69 21.04 -18.20 -74.13
C ARG A 69 20.75 -18.79 -75.51
N VAL A 70 19.80 -18.19 -76.21
CA VAL A 70 19.47 -18.52 -77.59
C VAL A 70 19.83 -17.36 -78.51
N PHE A 71 20.25 -17.67 -79.73
CA PHE A 71 20.45 -16.65 -80.73
C PHE A 71 20.04 -17.11 -82.13
N ASN A 72 19.42 -16.19 -82.85
CA ASN A 72 19.13 -16.33 -84.26
C ASN A 72 20.28 -15.70 -85.04
N ASP A 73 21.03 -16.48 -85.82
CA ASP A 73 22.26 -16.00 -86.47
C ASP A 73 22.04 -15.22 -87.78
N SER A 74 20.81 -15.25 -88.30
CA SER A 74 20.43 -14.73 -89.62
C SER A 74 18.95 -14.34 -89.62
N LEU A 75 18.53 -13.50 -90.58
CA LEU A 75 17.13 -13.09 -90.70
C LEU A 75 16.23 -14.31 -90.93
N ALA A 76 15.32 -14.60 -90.00
CA ALA A 76 14.38 -15.70 -90.11
C ALA A 76 13.05 -15.20 -90.68
N THR A 77 12.50 -15.89 -91.68
CA THR A 77 11.16 -15.59 -92.22
C THR A 77 10.18 -16.66 -91.74
N LEU A 78 9.13 -16.24 -91.06
CA LEU A 78 8.13 -17.12 -90.45
C LEU A 78 6.77 -16.91 -91.13
N ALA A 79 6.18 -18.01 -91.58
CA ALA A 79 4.83 -18.00 -92.13
C ALA A 79 3.80 -17.78 -91.01
N ILE A 80 2.93 -16.81 -91.23
CA ILE A 80 1.71 -16.64 -90.45
C ILE A 80 0.62 -17.48 -91.13
N PRO A 81 -0.03 -18.42 -90.43
CA PRO A 81 -1.08 -19.24 -91.03
C PRO A 81 -2.18 -18.38 -91.68
N ALA A 82 -2.87 -18.91 -92.70
CA ALA A 82 -3.93 -18.17 -93.39
C ALA A 82 -4.96 -17.57 -92.41
N ALA A 83 -5.43 -16.36 -92.70
CA ALA A 83 -6.46 -15.69 -91.90
C ALA A 83 -7.74 -16.52 -91.87
N ASP A 84 -8.46 -16.47 -90.75
CA ASP A 84 -9.81 -16.99 -90.69
C ASP A 84 -10.73 -16.04 -91.49
N THR A 85 -11.74 -16.58 -92.17
CA THR A 85 -12.61 -15.78 -93.04
C THR A 85 -13.55 -14.87 -92.26
N THR A 86 -13.79 -15.17 -90.97
CA THR A 86 -14.87 -14.56 -90.18
C THR A 86 -14.34 -13.81 -88.96
N ASN A 87 -13.37 -14.37 -88.24
CA ASN A 87 -12.94 -13.82 -86.95
C ASN A 87 -11.44 -13.44 -86.92
N PRO A 88 -11.07 -12.34 -86.24
CA PRO A 88 -9.67 -12.05 -85.99
C PRO A 88 -9.04 -13.04 -85.00
N ARG A 89 -7.71 -13.10 -84.99
CA ARG A 89 -6.92 -13.81 -83.98
C ARG A 89 -5.63 -13.08 -83.65
N ILE A 90 -4.96 -13.53 -82.59
CA ILE A 90 -3.62 -13.07 -82.22
C ILE A 90 -2.69 -14.26 -82.28
N ASP A 91 -1.69 -14.20 -83.16
CA ASP A 91 -0.62 -15.18 -83.22
C ASP A 91 0.59 -14.64 -82.42
N LEU A 92 1.41 -15.53 -81.85
CA LEU A 92 2.53 -15.16 -80.99
C LEU A 92 3.85 -15.61 -81.63
N VAL A 93 4.76 -14.67 -81.88
CA VAL A 93 6.12 -14.98 -82.34
C VAL A 93 7.01 -15.17 -81.13
N VAL A 94 7.67 -16.31 -81.04
CA VAL A 94 8.45 -16.73 -79.87
C VAL A 94 9.80 -17.27 -80.29
N ILE A 95 10.79 -17.11 -79.40
CA ILE A 95 12.07 -17.81 -79.49
C ILE A 95 12.27 -18.61 -78.20
N GLY A 96 12.86 -19.79 -78.32
CA GLY A 96 13.07 -20.64 -77.18
C GLY A 96 13.65 -21.98 -77.56
N ILE A 97 13.53 -22.92 -76.64
CA ILE A 97 14.02 -24.28 -76.77
C ILE A 97 12.85 -25.24 -76.61
N ASP A 98 12.76 -26.20 -77.52
CA ASP A 98 11.92 -27.38 -77.36
C ASP A 98 12.62 -28.37 -76.42
N THR A 99 11.99 -28.63 -75.27
CA THR A 99 12.51 -29.54 -74.25
C THR A 99 11.94 -30.95 -74.39
N THR A 100 11.10 -31.20 -75.39
CA THR A 100 10.51 -32.54 -75.63
C THR A 100 11.43 -33.47 -76.40
N ALA A 101 12.51 -32.96 -77.01
CA ALA A 101 13.49 -33.70 -77.78
C ALA A 101 14.88 -33.68 -77.12
N THR A 102 15.70 -34.71 -77.34
CA THR A 102 17.09 -34.78 -76.88
C THR A 102 18.04 -34.99 -78.07
N PRO A 103 19.00 -34.09 -78.34
CA PRO A 103 19.25 -32.83 -77.63
C PRO A 103 18.13 -31.81 -77.83
N TYR A 104 18.00 -30.89 -76.87
CA TYR A 104 17.08 -29.77 -76.90
C TYR A 104 17.23 -28.92 -78.17
N ILE A 105 16.11 -28.52 -78.78
CA ILE A 105 16.09 -27.90 -80.12
C ILE A 105 15.76 -26.41 -80.00
N PRO A 106 16.71 -25.49 -80.26
CA PRO A 106 16.42 -24.06 -80.32
C PRO A 106 15.60 -23.73 -81.56
N GLN A 107 14.55 -22.92 -81.38
CA GLN A 107 13.66 -22.55 -82.47
C GLN A 107 13.04 -21.16 -82.26
N VAL A 108 12.75 -20.50 -83.38
CA VAL A 108 11.87 -19.34 -83.47
C VAL A 108 10.63 -19.80 -84.24
N LYS A 109 9.45 -19.58 -83.69
CA LYS A 109 8.21 -20.09 -84.28
C LYS A 109 7.03 -19.15 -84.03
N VAL A 110 5.99 -19.38 -84.81
CA VAL A 110 4.68 -18.74 -84.64
C VAL A 110 3.76 -19.72 -83.92
N ILE A 111 3.20 -19.30 -82.79
CA ILE A 111 2.11 -20.01 -82.13
C ILE A 111 0.81 -19.39 -82.64
N LYS A 112 0.04 -20.18 -83.40
CA LYS A 112 -1.25 -19.76 -83.94
C LYS A 112 -2.25 -19.59 -82.80
N GLY A 113 -2.97 -18.47 -82.78
CA GLY A 113 -4.10 -18.28 -81.87
C GLY A 113 -5.43 -18.82 -82.37
N THR A 114 -6.40 -18.80 -81.48
CA THR A 114 -7.77 -19.21 -81.79
C THR A 114 -8.55 -18.02 -82.35
N ALA A 115 -9.23 -18.22 -83.48
CA ALA A 115 -10.09 -17.20 -84.07
C ALA A 115 -11.34 -16.96 -83.21
N SER A 116 -11.61 -15.70 -82.86
CA SER A 116 -12.73 -15.30 -82.00
C SER A 116 -13.08 -13.83 -82.24
N ALA A 117 -14.32 -13.43 -81.97
CA ALA A 117 -14.73 -12.02 -81.96
C ALA A 117 -13.92 -11.17 -80.96
N SER A 118 -13.40 -11.81 -79.90
CA SER A 118 -12.49 -11.23 -78.92
C SER A 118 -11.27 -12.14 -78.72
N PRO A 119 -10.25 -12.03 -79.57
CA PRO A 119 -9.13 -12.96 -79.57
C PRO A 119 -8.18 -12.71 -78.40
N SER A 120 -7.78 -13.78 -77.72
CA SER A 120 -6.80 -13.77 -76.64
C SER A 120 -5.40 -14.14 -77.14
N VAL A 121 -4.38 -13.82 -76.33
CA VAL A 121 -3.00 -14.20 -76.63
C VAL A 121 -2.81 -15.70 -76.34
N PRO A 122 -2.21 -16.48 -77.26
CA PRO A 122 -1.90 -17.89 -77.01
C PRO A 122 -0.87 -18.05 -75.88
N ALA A 123 -1.01 -19.08 -75.06
CA ALA A 123 0.02 -19.47 -74.10
C ALA A 123 1.18 -20.19 -74.83
N LEU A 124 2.36 -20.22 -74.20
CA LEU A 124 3.47 -21.05 -74.67
C LEU A 124 3.09 -22.55 -74.55
N PRO A 125 3.37 -23.39 -75.56
CA PRO A 125 3.09 -24.82 -75.49
C PRO A 125 3.84 -25.51 -74.34
N THR A 126 3.22 -26.56 -73.77
CA THR A 126 3.92 -27.46 -72.84
C THR A 126 5.16 -28.06 -73.51
N GLY A 127 6.29 -28.07 -72.80
CA GLY A 127 7.57 -28.53 -73.35
C GLY A 127 8.33 -27.51 -74.19
N PHE A 128 7.87 -26.25 -74.22
CA PHE A 128 8.62 -25.14 -74.82
C PHE A 128 9.01 -24.11 -73.76
N VAL A 129 10.31 -23.88 -73.58
CA VAL A 129 10.83 -22.82 -72.70
C VAL A 129 11.34 -21.68 -73.56
N GLY A 130 10.73 -20.51 -73.46
CA GLY A 130 11.00 -19.41 -74.37
C GLY A 130 10.53 -18.06 -73.87
N ILE A 131 10.81 -17.02 -74.65
CA ILE A 131 10.25 -15.69 -74.47
C ILE A 131 9.37 -15.32 -75.65
N SER A 132 8.42 -14.41 -75.41
CA SER A 132 7.59 -13.85 -76.47
C SER A 132 8.26 -12.63 -77.08
N LEU A 133 8.30 -12.56 -78.40
CA LEU A 133 8.92 -11.46 -79.14
C LEU A 133 7.86 -10.45 -79.60
N ALA A 134 6.80 -10.92 -80.25
CA ALA A 134 5.74 -10.05 -80.73
C ALA A 134 4.39 -10.75 -80.78
N ARG A 135 3.34 -9.95 -80.63
CA ARG A 135 1.96 -10.34 -80.96
C ARG A 135 1.66 -9.91 -82.38
N VAL A 136 1.13 -10.82 -83.19
CA VAL A 136 0.71 -10.54 -84.56
C VAL A 136 -0.82 -10.60 -84.62
N ARG A 137 -1.45 -9.46 -84.83
CA ARG A 137 -2.90 -9.35 -85.03
C ARG A 137 -3.24 -9.76 -86.46
N VAL A 138 -3.86 -10.92 -86.61
CA VAL A 138 -4.38 -11.39 -87.89
C VAL A 138 -5.86 -11.08 -87.94
N ASN A 139 -6.26 -10.05 -88.70
CA ASN A 139 -7.68 -9.71 -88.85
C ASN A 139 -8.39 -10.71 -89.78
N ALA A 140 -9.72 -10.76 -89.74
CA ALA A 140 -10.48 -11.64 -90.62
C ALA A 140 -10.19 -11.34 -92.10
N ASN A 141 -10.06 -12.40 -92.90
CA ASN A 141 -9.89 -12.34 -94.37
C ASN A 141 -8.65 -11.56 -94.88
N VAL A 142 -7.66 -11.25 -94.04
CA VAL A 142 -6.44 -10.57 -94.51
C VAL A 142 -5.53 -11.51 -95.29
N THR A 143 -4.88 -10.97 -96.32
CA THR A 143 -3.89 -11.67 -97.16
C THR A 143 -2.46 -11.20 -96.92
N SER A 144 -2.26 -10.25 -96.00
CA SER A 144 -0.94 -9.75 -95.62
C SER A 144 -0.89 -9.25 -94.18
N ILE A 145 0.31 -9.28 -93.61
CA ILE A 145 0.65 -8.70 -92.30
C ILE A 145 1.57 -7.51 -92.54
N THR A 146 1.23 -6.38 -91.92
CA THR A 146 2.03 -5.15 -91.93
C THR A 146 2.59 -4.87 -90.54
N ASN A 147 3.52 -3.92 -90.41
CA ASN A 147 4.05 -3.51 -89.11
C ASN A 147 2.94 -3.01 -88.14
N ALA A 148 1.84 -2.45 -88.64
CA ALA A 148 0.71 -2.05 -87.82
C ALA A 148 -0.01 -3.24 -87.15
N ASN A 149 0.16 -4.44 -87.70
CA ASN A 149 -0.38 -5.68 -87.12
C ASN A 149 0.56 -6.31 -86.08
N ILE A 150 1.80 -5.83 -85.97
CA ILE A 150 2.82 -6.40 -85.10
C ILE A 150 2.96 -5.51 -83.86
N THR A 151 2.76 -6.09 -82.69
CA THR A 151 3.02 -5.43 -81.41
C THR A 151 4.24 -6.08 -80.78
N ASP A 152 5.33 -5.32 -80.70
CA ASP A 152 6.54 -5.72 -79.99
C ASP A 152 6.24 -5.82 -78.49
N ILE A 153 6.63 -6.95 -77.88
CA ILE A 153 6.47 -7.21 -76.45
C ILE A 153 7.74 -7.76 -75.81
N ARG A 154 8.90 -7.56 -76.47
CA ARG A 154 10.20 -7.99 -75.95
C ARG A 154 10.52 -7.25 -74.65
N THR A 155 10.97 -7.98 -73.64
CA THR A 155 11.62 -7.44 -72.45
C THR A 155 13.12 -7.44 -72.65
N ILE A 156 13.82 -6.42 -72.15
CA ILE A 156 15.29 -6.43 -72.14
C ILE A 156 15.76 -7.28 -70.96
N ALA A 157 16.65 -8.23 -71.22
CA ALA A 157 17.33 -8.98 -70.18
C ALA A 157 18.24 -8.05 -69.39
N GLY A 158 17.96 -7.89 -68.10
CA GLY A 158 18.77 -7.12 -67.17
C GLY A 158 19.22 -7.98 -65.99
N LEU A 159 20.20 -7.48 -65.24
CA LEU A 159 20.56 -8.03 -63.93
C LEU A 159 19.30 -8.13 -63.07
N VAL A 160 19.00 -9.31 -62.54
CA VAL A 160 18.01 -9.48 -61.47
C VAL A 160 18.61 -8.82 -60.23
N VAL A 161 18.37 -7.52 -60.07
CA VAL A 161 18.83 -6.80 -58.90
C VAL A 161 17.93 -7.21 -57.74
N ASN A 162 18.31 -8.24 -56.99
CA ASN A 162 17.66 -8.60 -55.71
C ASN A 162 17.92 -7.56 -54.58
N SER A 163 18.44 -6.39 -54.96
CA SER A 163 18.88 -5.31 -54.08
C SER A 163 18.89 -3.95 -54.80
N GLY A 164 17.73 -3.32 -55.03
CA GLY A 164 17.80 -1.92 -55.49
C GLY A 164 16.54 -1.08 -55.70
N GLY A 165 15.43 -1.62 -56.21
CA GLY A 165 14.22 -0.82 -56.43
C GLY A 165 13.37 -0.74 -55.16
N ASP A 166 12.66 -1.83 -54.91
CA ASP A 166 11.67 -1.90 -53.83
C ASP A 166 12.27 -1.74 -52.43
N LYS A 167 13.52 -2.18 -52.23
CA LYS A 167 14.22 -2.03 -50.95
C LYS A 167 14.73 -0.60 -50.70
N VAL A 168 15.14 0.13 -51.74
CA VAL A 168 15.65 1.50 -51.56
C VAL A 168 14.50 2.45 -51.25
N GLU A 169 13.38 2.33 -51.98
CA GLU A 169 12.17 3.10 -51.69
C GLU A 169 11.60 2.76 -50.30
N ALA A 170 11.62 1.49 -49.90
CA ALA A 170 11.22 1.09 -48.54
C ALA A 170 12.15 1.68 -47.46
N ILE A 171 13.48 1.59 -47.65
CA ILE A 171 14.46 2.15 -46.71
C ILE A 171 14.34 3.69 -46.63
N LEU A 172 14.12 4.36 -47.77
CA LEU A 172 13.88 5.80 -47.80
C LEU A 172 12.59 6.15 -47.06
N SER A 173 11.52 5.39 -47.26
CA SER A 173 10.25 5.55 -46.54
C SER A 173 10.42 5.37 -45.02
N ASP A 174 11.15 4.34 -44.60
CA ASP A 174 11.44 4.07 -43.18
C ASP A 174 12.27 5.19 -42.56
N LEU A 175 13.31 5.66 -43.26
CA LEU A 175 14.17 6.75 -42.80
C LEU A 175 13.43 8.10 -42.72
N MET A 176 12.43 8.33 -43.58
CA MET A 176 11.58 9.52 -43.50
C MET A 176 10.57 9.43 -42.35
N SER A 177 10.14 8.22 -41.99
CA SER A 177 9.16 7.99 -40.91
C SER A 177 9.78 8.11 -39.51
N ASP A 178 11.05 7.74 -39.32
CA ASP A 178 11.75 7.81 -38.02
C ASP A 178 12.57 9.11 -37.81
N ARG A 179 12.41 10.09 -38.70
CA ARG A 179 13.19 11.34 -38.66
C ARG A 179 12.72 12.29 -37.56
N ILE A 180 13.67 12.87 -36.83
CA ILE A 180 13.44 14.04 -35.96
C ILE A 180 13.75 15.33 -36.72
N TYR A 181 12.74 16.18 -36.95
CA TYR A 181 12.91 17.45 -37.65
C TYR A 181 13.39 18.57 -36.72
N TYR A 182 14.53 19.18 -37.03
CA TYR A 182 15.00 20.37 -36.31
C TYR A 182 14.32 21.63 -36.84
N CYS A 183 13.53 22.32 -36.01
CA CYS A 183 12.76 23.49 -36.42
C CYS A 183 13.39 24.83 -35.98
N GLY A 184 14.49 24.81 -35.22
CA GLY A 184 15.11 26.03 -34.71
C GLY A 184 14.40 26.61 -33.47
N THR A 185 14.44 27.93 -33.29
CA THR A 185 13.89 28.63 -32.13
C THR A 185 12.47 29.13 -32.38
N THR A 186 11.57 28.85 -31.46
CA THR A 186 10.17 29.32 -31.50
C THR A 186 10.06 30.82 -31.19
N SER A 187 9.05 31.47 -31.75
CA SER A 187 8.57 32.79 -31.32
C SER A 187 7.28 32.67 -30.49
N GLY A 188 6.90 33.73 -29.78
CA GLY A 188 5.68 33.77 -28.95
C GLY A 188 5.85 33.26 -27.52
N THR A 189 4.77 33.31 -26.73
CA THR A 189 4.71 32.81 -25.34
C THR A 189 3.39 32.06 -25.18
N ASN A 190 3.43 30.80 -24.77
CA ASN A 190 2.30 29.84 -24.76
C ASN A 190 1.66 29.56 -26.14
N THR A 191 1.70 30.49 -27.09
CA THR A 191 1.34 30.26 -28.50
C THR A 191 2.61 30.29 -29.31
N TYR A 192 3.29 29.15 -29.38
CA TYR A 192 4.58 29.05 -30.05
C TYR A 192 4.41 28.95 -31.56
N ALA A 193 5.26 29.63 -32.32
CA ALA A 193 5.33 29.51 -33.77
C ALA A 193 6.75 29.20 -34.23
N VAL A 194 6.88 28.34 -35.24
CA VAL A 194 8.17 27.95 -35.82
C VAL A 194 8.00 27.51 -37.28
N THR A 195 9.09 27.47 -38.05
CA THR A 195 9.08 27.04 -39.45
C THR A 195 10.11 25.95 -39.73
N ASN A 196 9.78 25.02 -40.62
CA ASN A 196 10.70 24.01 -41.15
C ASN A 196 10.30 23.66 -42.59
N SER A 197 11.22 23.73 -43.55
CA SER A 197 10.90 23.57 -44.99
C SER A 197 10.38 22.20 -45.40
N GLU A 198 10.56 21.15 -44.58
CA GLU A 198 10.21 19.77 -44.93
C GLU A 198 8.85 19.33 -44.38
N ILE A 199 8.27 20.06 -43.42
CA ILE A 199 6.99 19.69 -42.78
C ILE A 199 5.83 20.32 -43.54
N THR A 200 5.03 19.51 -44.24
CA THR A 200 3.86 19.98 -45.01
C THR A 200 2.51 19.62 -44.36
N ALA A 201 2.49 18.67 -43.42
CA ALA A 201 1.31 18.26 -42.67
C ALA A 201 1.70 17.67 -41.30
N TYR A 202 0.73 17.58 -40.39
CA TYR A 202 0.89 16.81 -39.15
C TYR A 202 0.39 15.38 -39.35
N THR A 203 1.31 14.44 -39.40
CA THR A 203 1.04 13.00 -39.38
C THR A 203 1.35 12.44 -37.99
N ASP A 204 0.57 11.45 -37.55
CA ASP A 204 0.84 10.76 -36.29
C ASP A 204 2.29 10.22 -36.25
N GLY A 205 2.96 10.37 -35.12
CA GLY A 205 4.38 10.08 -34.94
C GLY A 205 5.36 11.18 -35.35
N LEU A 206 4.91 12.26 -36.03
CA LEU A 206 5.78 13.37 -36.42
C LEU A 206 6.54 13.91 -35.20
N THR A 207 7.87 13.80 -35.23
CA THR A 207 8.71 14.22 -34.12
C THR A 207 9.57 15.42 -34.52
N VAL A 208 9.52 16.48 -33.71
CA VAL A 208 10.25 17.74 -33.95
C VAL A 208 11.11 18.10 -32.76
N ARG A 209 12.28 18.70 -33.02
CA ARG A 209 13.12 19.36 -32.02
C ARG A 209 13.02 20.86 -32.18
N VAL A 210 12.52 21.53 -31.14
CA VAL A 210 12.34 22.99 -31.08
C VAL A 210 13.08 23.58 -29.90
N LYS A 211 13.71 24.74 -30.07
CA LYS A 211 14.24 25.55 -28.98
C LYS A 211 13.15 26.53 -28.52
N ILE A 212 12.82 26.54 -27.24
CA ILE A 212 11.78 27.42 -26.71
C ILE A 212 12.34 28.84 -26.58
N GLY A 213 11.73 29.82 -27.26
CA GLY A 213 12.16 31.22 -27.20
C GLY A 213 11.85 31.84 -25.85
N ASN A 214 10.57 31.84 -25.47
CA ASN A 214 10.07 32.39 -24.21
C ASN A 214 9.49 31.26 -23.34
N ALA A 215 9.73 31.29 -22.03
CA ALA A 215 9.24 30.26 -21.13
C ALA A 215 7.70 30.20 -21.10
N SER A 216 7.14 29.01 -20.94
CA SER A 216 5.69 28.86 -20.78
C SER A 216 5.24 29.47 -19.46
N THR A 217 4.10 30.14 -19.46
CA THR A 217 3.42 30.65 -18.26
C THR A 217 2.08 29.96 -18.01
N GLY A 218 1.67 29.05 -18.90
CA GLY A 218 0.44 28.25 -18.81
C GLY A 218 0.29 27.28 -19.98
N ALA A 219 -0.95 26.85 -20.23
CA ALA A 219 -1.28 25.94 -21.32
C ALA A 219 -0.71 26.45 -22.64
N SER A 220 0.01 25.58 -23.34
CA SER A 220 0.83 25.96 -24.49
C SER A 220 0.40 25.22 -25.77
N THR A 221 0.62 25.86 -26.90
CA THR A 221 0.38 25.33 -28.25
C THR A 221 1.60 25.59 -29.12
N ILE A 222 1.75 24.84 -30.21
CA ILE A 222 2.72 25.12 -31.27
C ILE A 222 2.05 25.11 -32.64
N ASN A 223 2.42 26.06 -33.49
CA ASN A 223 2.07 26.09 -34.90
C ASN A 223 3.36 26.06 -35.73
N ILE A 224 3.47 25.04 -36.58
CA ILE A 224 4.62 24.81 -37.47
C ILE A 224 4.16 25.15 -38.88
N ASN A 225 4.87 26.07 -39.55
CA ASN A 225 4.57 26.53 -40.91
C ASN A 225 3.15 27.09 -41.13
N GLY A 226 2.42 27.43 -40.07
CA GLY A 226 1.03 27.88 -40.20
C GLY A 226 0.02 26.76 -40.46
N LEU A 227 0.39 25.49 -40.29
CA LEU A 227 -0.48 24.32 -40.52
C LEU A 227 -1.65 24.21 -39.51
N GLY A 228 -1.61 25.01 -38.44
CA GLY A 228 -2.63 25.08 -37.41
C GLY A 228 -2.04 24.87 -36.02
N ALA A 229 -2.48 25.63 -35.03
CA ALA A 229 -1.96 25.48 -33.68
C ALA A 229 -2.44 24.15 -33.04
N LYS A 230 -1.51 23.39 -32.47
CA LYS A 230 -1.78 22.15 -31.74
C LYS A 230 -1.33 22.29 -30.30
N THR A 231 -2.12 21.79 -29.35
CA THR A 231 -1.77 21.84 -27.92
C THR A 231 -0.51 21.03 -27.66
N ILE A 232 0.31 21.52 -26.73
CA ILE A 232 1.46 20.81 -26.19
C ILE A 232 1.05 20.23 -24.84
N LEU A 233 1.28 18.94 -24.65
CA LEU A 233 1.01 18.19 -23.43
C LEU A 233 2.30 17.55 -22.90
N ASP A 234 2.30 17.17 -21.62
CA ASP A 234 3.35 16.32 -21.07
C ASP A 234 3.15 14.83 -21.44
N THR A 235 4.08 13.96 -21.02
CA THR A 235 4.03 12.52 -21.27
C THR A 235 2.87 11.79 -20.59
N LEU A 236 2.13 12.46 -19.70
CA LEU A 236 0.93 11.94 -19.03
C LEU A 236 -0.36 12.48 -19.67
N GLY A 237 -0.27 13.34 -20.68
CA GLY A 237 -1.41 13.96 -21.36
C GLY A 237 -1.94 15.23 -20.68
N ASN A 238 -1.25 15.77 -19.68
CA ASN A 238 -1.67 17.02 -19.03
C ASN A 238 -1.20 18.24 -19.82
N SER A 239 -1.95 19.34 -19.70
CA SER A 239 -1.51 20.62 -20.27
C SER A 239 -0.22 21.11 -19.61
N ILE A 240 0.67 21.70 -20.43
CA ILE A 240 1.85 22.39 -19.90
C ILE A 240 1.44 23.51 -18.95
N THR A 241 2.13 23.60 -17.82
CA THR A 241 1.95 24.65 -16.81
C THR A 241 3.07 25.69 -16.88
N SER A 242 2.98 26.72 -16.03
CA SER A 242 4.02 27.73 -15.90
C SER A 242 5.38 27.08 -15.60
N GLY A 243 6.41 27.41 -16.37
CA GLY A 243 7.76 26.85 -16.26
C GLY A 243 7.96 25.46 -16.88
N GLY A 244 6.89 24.81 -17.39
CA GLY A 244 6.97 23.48 -18.00
C GLY A 244 7.82 23.42 -19.27
N LEU A 245 7.91 24.52 -20.02
CA LEU A 245 8.82 24.72 -21.15
C LEU A 245 9.72 25.92 -20.86
N LYS A 246 11.02 25.68 -20.67
CA LYS A 246 11.98 26.72 -20.27
C LYS A 246 12.59 27.42 -21.48
N ALA A 247 12.69 28.75 -21.41
CA ALA A 247 13.35 29.57 -22.43
C ALA A 247 14.81 29.11 -22.67
N GLY A 248 15.23 29.11 -23.93
CA GLY A 248 16.58 28.77 -24.35
C GLY A 248 16.90 27.28 -24.41
N LEU A 249 16.01 26.38 -24.00
CA LEU A 249 16.24 24.93 -24.02
C LEU A 249 15.59 24.23 -25.22
N PRO A 250 16.24 23.19 -25.79
CA PRO A 250 15.63 22.34 -26.80
C PRO A 250 14.70 21.31 -26.16
N TYR A 251 13.55 21.08 -26.78
CA TYR A 251 12.59 20.04 -26.42
C TYR A 251 12.26 19.20 -27.66
N HIS A 252 12.03 17.90 -27.43
CA HIS A 252 11.49 16.99 -28.42
C HIS A 252 9.98 16.94 -28.25
N LEU A 253 9.23 17.18 -29.33
CA LEU A 253 7.77 17.11 -29.35
C LEU A 253 7.36 16.04 -30.35
N SER A 254 6.48 15.12 -29.97
CA SER A 254 5.94 14.09 -30.85
C SER A 254 4.44 14.28 -31.02
N TYR A 255 3.97 14.39 -32.26
CA TYR A 255 2.53 14.52 -32.57
C TYR A 255 1.83 13.18 -32.44
N ASN A 256 0.79 13.08 -31.62
CA ASN A 256 0.04 11.84 -31.37
C ASN A 256 -1.25 11.70 -32.21
N GLY A 257 -1.33 12.40 -33.34
CA GLY A 257 -2.54 12.52 -34.15
C GLY A 257 -3.48 13.66 -33.74
N THR A 258 -3.35 14.20 -32.51
CA THR A 258 -4.18 15.33 -32.02
C THR A 258 -3.37 16.47 -31.43
N ASN A 259 -2.42 16.17 -30.56
CA ASN A 259 -1.61 17.12 -29.78
C ASN A 259 -0.12 16.75 -29.90
N PHE A 260 0.76 17.70 -29.56
CA PHE A 260 2.19 17.42 -29.40
C PHE A 260 2.49 17.02 -27.97
N ILE A 261 3.22 15.92 -27.78
CA ILE A 261 3.68 15.41 -26.49
C ILE A 261 5.14 15.80 -26.29
N VAL A 262 5.46 16.49 -25.20
CA VAL A 262 6.84 16.77 -24.81
C VAL A 262 7.50 15.48 -24.35
N LEU A 263 8.52 15.03 -25.07
CA LEU A 263 9.33 13.89 -24.69
C LEU A 263 10.44 14.33 -23.73
N GLY A 264 10.71 13.51 -22.70
CA GLY A 264 11.84 13.74 -21.78
C GLY A 264 11.65 14.86 -20.76
N LYS A 265 10.48 15.51 -20.69
CA LYS A 265 10.07 16.24 -19.48
C LYS A 265 9.90 15.17 -18.39
N GLY A 266 10.91 14.99 -17.54
CA GLY A 266 10.84 14.09 -16.38
C GLY A 266 9.61 14.39 -15.50
N GLY A 267 9.36 13.56 -14.50
CA GLY A 267 8.18 13.72 -13.62
C GLY A 267 8.04 15.15 -13.10
N GLY A 268 6.85 15.73 -13.28
CA GLY A 268 6.48 17.00 -12.64
C GLY A 268 6.30 16.84 -11.13
N GLY A 269 6.11 17.95 -10.43
CA GLY A 269 5.92 17.95 -8.97
C GLY A 269 5.79 19.37 -8.43
N ASP A 270 5.06 19.51 -7.33
CA ASP A 270 4.76 20.78 -6.67
C ASP A 270 5.38 20.88 -5.26
N ALA A 271 6.21 19.91 -4.86
CA ALA A 271 6.84 19.90 -3.56
C ALA A 271 7.69 21.16 -3.31
N THR A 272 7.40 21.83 -2.20
CA THR A 272 8.16 22.97 -1.71
C THR A 272 9.34 22.52 -0.86
N ALA A 273 10.31 23.41 -0.64
CA ALA A 273 11.45 23.12 0.25
C ALA A 273 10.98 22.70 1.66
N ALA A 274 9.91 23.30 2.18
CA ALA A 274 9.35 23.01 3.50
C ALA A 274 8.67 21.63 3.61
N GLN A 275 8.43 20.94 2.49
CA GLN A 275 7.84 19.59 2.47
C GLN A 275 8.89 18.49 2.29
N ILE A 276 10.15 18.85 2.04
CA ILE A 276 11.25 17.91 1.79
C ILE A 276 12.19 17.95 3.00
N LEU A 277 12.60 16.78 3.49
CA LEU A 277 13.53 16.66 4.62
C LEU A 277 14.82 17.45 4.38
N LEU A 278 15.32 18.08 5.46
CA LEU A 278 16.51 18.92 5.45
C LEU A 278 17.68 18.27 4.68
N GLY A 279 18.19 18.99 3.67
CA GLY A 279 19.33 18.56 2.84
C GLY A 279 19.02 17.49 1.79
N LYS A 280 17.82 16.90 1.78
CA LYS A 280 17.36 16.05 0.67
C LYS A 280 16.96 16.93 -0.51
N LYS A 281 17.02 16.37 -1.73
CA LYS A 281 16.73 17.09 -2.97
C LYS A 281 15.64 16.40 -3.75
N ALA A 282 14.77 17.19 -4.37
CA ALA A 282 13.79 16.72 -5.34
C ALA A 282 13.80 17.64 -6.57
N THR A 283 13.51 17.07 -7.73
CA THR A 283 13.23 17.87 -8.94
C THR A 283 11.73 18.05 -9.03
N VAL A 284 11.30 19.31 -9.06
CA VAL A 284 9.89 19.74 -9.20
C VAL A 284 9.77 20.63 -10.43
N ASP A 285 8.55 21.07 -10.76
CA ASP A 285 8.31 21.87 -11.96
C ASP A 285 9.09 23.20 -11.97
N SER A 286 9.38 23.76 -10.80
CA SER A 286 10.22 24.96 -10.65
C SER A 286 11.74 24.68 -10.74
N GLY A 287 12.17 23.41 -10.70
CA GLY A 287 13.57 22.98 -10.77
C GLY A 287 14.00 22.12 -9.58
N LEU A 288 15.31 22.05 -9.35
CA LEU A 288 15.88 21.34 -8.21
C LEU A 288 15.60 22.13 -6.92
N VAL A 289 14.87 21.52 -6.00
CA VAL A 289 14.59 22.08 -4.67
C VAL A 289 15.38 21.29 -3.63
N THR A 290 15.99 22.00 -2.68
CA THR A 290 16.64 21.40 -1.50
C THR A 290 15.72 21.58 -0.30
N GLY A 291 15.46 20.49 0.42
CA GLY A 291 14.56 20.46 1.55
C GLY A 291 15.03 21.25 2.76
N THR A 292 14.08 21.84 3.45
CA THR A 292 14.23 22.64 4.66
C THR A 292 13.36 22.14 5.81
N LEU A 293 12.63 21.03 5.65
CA LEU A 293 11.89 20.41 6.75
C LEU A 293 12.87 19.81 7.75
N ASP A 294 13.15 20.58 8.80
CA ASP A 294 14.02 20.17 9.89
C ASP A 294 13.21 19.44 10.98
N LEU A 295 13.49 18.15 11.14
CA LEU A 295 12.90 17.30 12.17
C LEU A 295 13.94 16.89 13.23
N THR A 296 15.08 17.59 13.33
CA THR A 296 16.14 17.27 14.32
C THR A 296 15.65 17.35 15.76
N ASN A 297 14.67 18.21 16.04
CA ASN A 297 14.04 18.34 17.36
C ASN A 297 12.86 17.40 17.58
N LEU A 298 12.56 16.50 16.64
CA LEU A 298 11.55 15.46 16.83
C LEU A 298 12.12 14.38 17.75
N VAL A 299 11.94 14.58 19.05
CA VAL A 299 12.43 13.68 20.11
C VAL A 299 11.30 12.83 20.70
N THR A 300 11.63 11.62 21.16
CA THR A 300 10.67 10.65 21.74
C THR A 300 9.89 11.20 22.94
N ASP A 301 10.47 12.13 23.69
CA ASP A 301 9.86 12.77 24.86
C ASP A 301 8.62 13.62 24.54
N ASN A 302 8.42 14.01 23.27
CA ASN A 302 7.28 14.82 22.84
C ASN A 302 6.18 14.01 22.14
N ILE A 303 6.34 12.69 22.03
CA ILE A 303 5.46 11.83 21.24
C ILE A 303 4.78 10.83 22.18
N LYS A 304 3.45 10.77 22.13
CA LYS A 304 2.62 9.85 22.92
C LYS A 304 3.02 8.41 22.69
N SER A 305 3.02 7.60 23.75
CA SER A 305 3.27 6.16 23.66
C SER A 305 2.38 5.48 22.60
N GLY A 306 2.97 4.58 21.82
CA GLY A 306 2.29 3.87 20.73
C GLY A 306 2.15 4.66 19.42
N VAL A 307 2.52 5.94 19.39
CA VAL A 307 2.55 6.77 18.17
C VAL A 307 3.96 6.82 17.61
N THR A 308 4.12 6.72 16.30
CA THR A 308 5.39 6.89 15.60
C THR A 308 5.27 8.03 14.59
N ILE A 309 6.12 9.04 14.70
CA ILE A 309 6.18 10.16 13.76
C ILE A 309 7.54 10.14 13.08
N ASN A 310 7.57 10.03 11.75
CA ASN A 310 8.80 9.99 10.95
C ASN A 310 9.85 8.98 11.50
N GLY A 311 9.40 7.80 11.94
CA GLY A 311 10.26 6.75 12.48
C GLY A 311 10.72 6.93 13.93
N VAL A 312 10.39 8.06 14.58
CA VAL A 312 10.66 8.28 16.01
C VAL A 312 9.48 7.74 16.82
N PRO A 313 9.65 6.65 17.60
CA PRO A 313 8.59 6.11 18.42
C PRO A 313 8.36 6.99 19.65
N GLY A 314 7.12 7.07 20.10
CA GLY A 314 6.75 7.76 21.34
C GLY A 314 7.19 7.02 22.59
N LYS A 315 7.56 7.80 23.61
CA LYS A 315 8.07 7.27 24.87
C LYS A 315 6.92 6.71 25.71
N SER A 316 7.15 5.58 26.37
CA SER A 316 6.16 4.93 27.24
C SER A 316 5.68 5.80 28.40
N SER A 317 6.48 6.78 28.83
CA SER A 317 6.11 7.72 29.89
C SER A 317 5.27 8.92 29.42
N VAL A 318 5.10 9.10 28.11
CA VAL A 318 4.27 10.19 27.56
C VAL A 318 2.88 9.62 27.32
N VAL A 319 1.98 9.91 28.26
CA VAL A 319 0.60 9.42 28.27
C VAL A 319 -0.38 10.59 28.26
N ASP A 320 -1.58 10.32 27.77
CA ASP A 320 -2.70 11.24 27.89
C ASP A 320 -3.26 11.12 29.31
N THR A 321 -3.57 12.24 29.96
CA THR A 321 -4.06 12.27 31.35
C THR A 321 -5.48 12.82 31.43
N SER A 322 -6.16 13.02 30.29
CA SER A 322 -7.52 13.56 30.22
C SER A 322 -8.59 12.65 30.83
N ASP A 323 -8.32 11.35 30.92
CA ASP A 323 -9.20 10.32 31.52
C ASP A 323 -8.94 10.08 33.01
N ALA A 324 -7.90 10.68 33.59
CA ALA A 324 -7.57 10.51 35.00
C ALA A 324 -8.65 11.15 35.91
N THR A 325 -9.06 10.44 36.96
CA THR A 325 -10.18 10.85 37.85
C THR A 325 -9.75 11.28 39.25
N ALA A 326 -8.45 11.27 39.55
CA ALA A 326 -7.93 11.59 40.88
C ALA A 326 -8.15 13.08 41.23
N THR A 327 -8.46 13.35 42.50
CA THR A 327 -8.53 14.71 43.06
C THR A 327 -7.52 14.88 44.19
N SER A 328 -7.12 16.12 44.49
CA SER A 328 -6.21 16.41 45.61
C SER A 328 -6.73 15.87 46.95
N ALA A 329 -8.04 15.91 47.15
CA ALA A 329 -8.71 15.39 48.36
C ALA A 329 -8.62 13.86 48.51
N GLN A 330 -8.30 13.13 47.45
CA GLN A 330 -8.19 11.67 47.44
C GLN A 330 -6.74 11.18 47.56
N MET A 331 -5.75 12.09 47.64
CA MET A 331 -4.33 11.75 47.67
C MET A 331 -3.66 12.20 48.96
N LEU A 332 -2.68 11.42 49.43
CA LEU A 332 -1.87 11.72 50.61
C LEU A 332 -1.15 13.07 50.48
N TYR A 333 -1.00 13.78 51.60
CA TYR A 333 -0.29 15.05 51.67
C TYR A 333 1.09 14.97 50.99
N ASN A 334 1.43 15.98 50.19
CA ASN A 334 2.64 16.07 49.37
C ASN A 334 2.82 15.02 48.25
N SER A 335 1.92 14.05 48.11
CA SER A 335 1.94 13.15 46.95
C SER A 335 1.42 13.90 45.70
N THR A 336 2.06 13.71 44.55
CA THR A 336 1.71 14.43 43.32
C THR A 336 1.24 13.50 42.21
N GLY A 337 0.29 13.94 41.41
CA GLY A 337 -0.18 13.28 40.18
C GLY A 337 -0.48 14.29 39.09
N TYR A 338 -0.77 13.82 37.87
CA TYR A 338 -1.22 14.66 36.76
C TYR A 338 -2.61 14.23 36.32
N VAL A 339 -3.52 15.19 36.20
CA VAL A 339 -4.90 15.00 35.74
C VAL A 339 -5.24 16.10 34.75
N ASN A 340 -5.67 15.72 33.55
CA ASN A 340 -5.94 16.64 32.44
C ASN A 340 -4.80 17.66 32.21
N GLY A 341 -3.56 17.17 32.19
CA GLY A 341 -2.33 17.96 32.03
C GLY A 341 -1.94 18.82 33.24
N SER A 342 -2.76 18.88 34.29
CA SER A 342 -2.51 19.70 35.48
C SER A 342 -1.90 18.86 36.61
N LYS A 343 -0.82 19.37 37.23
CA LYS A 343 -0.25 18.77 38.43
C LYS A 343 -1.20 18.98 39.61
N ILE A 344 -1.63 17.90 40.24
CA ILE A 344 -2.37 17.91 41.50
C ILE A 344 -1.46 17.46 42.64
N THR A 345 -1.63 18.05 43.82
CA THR A 345 -0.92 17.68 45.05
C THR A 345 -1.95 17.24 46.09
N GLY A 346 -1.73 16.09 46.71
CA GLY A 346 -2.63 15.52 47.70
C GLY A 346 -2.72 16.35 48.96
N THR A 347 -3.90 16.31 49.59
CA THR A 347 -4.22 17.09 50.79
C THR A 347 -4.61 16.23 51.99
N ILE A 348 -4.64 14.89 51.88
CA ILE A 348 -4.96 14.02 53.02
C ILE A 348 -3.84 14.12 54.06
N PRO A 349 -4.09 14.64 55.28
CA PRO A 349 -3.03 14.85 56.26
C PRO A 349 -2.38 13.54 56.74
N LEU A 350 -1.05 13.51 56.83
CA LEU A 350 -0.30 12.51 57.60
C LEU A 350 -0.37 12.89 59.09
N ALA A 351 -0.84 11.97 59.94
CA ALA A 351 -0.64 12.09 61.38
C ALA A 351 0.72 11.46 61.70
N ASN A 352 1.66 12.22 62.29
CA ASN A 352 2.96 11.67 62.65
C ASN A 352 2.80 10.74 63.87
N PRO A 353 3.56 9.64 63.94
CA PRO A 353 3.49 8.73 65.07
C PRO A 353 4.30 9.30 66.25
N ASP A 354 3.76 10.29 66.97
CA ASP A 354 4.18 10.53 68.35
C ASP A 354 3.14 11.29 69.19
N TYR A 355 3.25 11.13 70.51
CA TYR A 355 2.30 11.44 71.60
C TYR A 355 1.54 12.79 71.56
N VAL A 356 1.97 13.76 70.77
CA VAL A 356 1.34 15.09 70.57
C VAL A 356 0.24 15.12 69.50
N ASP A 357 0.23 14.16 68.57
CA ASP A 357 -0.75 14.05 67.48
C ASP A 357 -1.88 13.06 67.80
N GLN A 358 -2.21 12.88 69.09
CA GLN A 358 -3.37 12.09 69.49
C GLN A 358 -4.64 12.73 68.93
N ILE A 359 -5.25 12.05 67.95
CA ILE A 359 -6.50 12.51 67.36
C ILE A 359 -7.63 12.12 68.33
N PRO A 360 -8.36 13.09 68.91
CA PRO A 360 -9.50 12.76 69.76
C PRO A 360 -10.56 12.04 68.93
N ALA A 361 -11.17 11.02 69.53
CA ALA A 361 -12.30 10.34 68.92
C ALA A 361 -13.44 11.35 68.69
N SER A 362 -14.08 11.30 67.52
CA SER A 362 -15.22 12.18 67.20
C SER A 362 -16.43 11.88 68.07
N ASN A 363 -16.55 10.64 68.52
CA ASN A 363 -17.54 10.15 69.48
C ASN A 363 -16.97 8.95 70.22
N VAL A 364 -17.50 8.66 71.41
CA VAL A 364 -17.21 7.44 72.14
C VAL A 364 -18.52 6.77 72.51
N THR A 365 -18.64 5.48 72.20
CA THR A 365 -19.77 4.67 72.65
C THR A 365 -19.29 3.30 73.11
N VAL A 366 -20.11 2.63 73.88
CA VAL A 366 -19.87 1.32 74.46
C VAL A 366 -21.07 0.44 74.22
N GLY A 367 -20.85 -0.82 73.91
CA GLY A 367 -21.94 -1.75 73.69
C GLY A 367 -21.47 -3.10 73.21
N ALA A 368 -22.38 -4.06 73.26
CA ALA A 368 -22.16 -5.38 72.72
C ALA A 368 -22.12 -5.32 71.19
N ALA A 369 -21.11 -5.91 70.57
CA ALA A 369 -21.15 -6.08 69.13
C ALA A 369 -22.18 -7.15 68.78
N SER A 370 -23.05 -6.88 67.79
CA SER A 370 -24.16 -7.75 67.43
C SER A 370 -23.74 -9.15 66.96
N ASN A 371 -22.47 -9.31 66.57
CA ASN A 371 -21.91 -10.52 65.99
C ASN A 371 -21.31 -11.50 67.02
N ASP A 372 -20.90 -11.03 68.20
CA ASP A 372 -20.22 -11.86 69.21
C ASP A 372 -20.78 -11.65 70.63
N GLY A 373 -21.65 -10.66 70.84
CA GLY A 373 -22.26 -10.37 72.13
C GLY A 373 -21.29 -9.78 73.15
N GLN A 374 -20.03 -9.53 72.79
CA GLN A 374 -19.01 -9.01 73.68
C GLN A 374 -19.03 -7.50 73.70
N ASN A 375 -18.70 -6.91 74.84
CA ASN A 375 -18.61 -5.46 74.97
C ASN A 375 -17.35 -4.91 74.32
N TYR A 376 -17.52 -3.82 73.56
CA TYR A 376 -16.44 -3.05 72.96
C TYR A 376 -16.52 -1.58 73.38
N ALA A 377 -15.35 -0.95 73.50
CA ALA A 377 -15.24 0.49 73.40
C ALA A 377 -15.10 0.88 71.92
N TYR A 378 -16.01 1.71 71.43
CA TYR A 378 -16.02 2.23 70.08
C TYR A 378 -15.57 3.69 70.08
N LEU A 379 -14.54 3.99 69.30
CA LEU A 379 -13.96 5.30 69.12
C LEU A 379 -14.27 5.76 67.69
N GLY A 380 -15.08 6.81 67.56
CA GLY A 380 -15.47 7.41 66.31
C GLY A 380 -14.28 8.11 65.69
N ILE A 381 -14.14 8.01 64.37
CA ILE A 381 -13.00 8.61 63.67
C ILE A 381 -13.43 9.98 63.11
N PRO A 382 -12.65 11.05 63.30
CA PRO A 382 -12.99 12.36 62.76
C PRO A 382 -13.05 12.40 61.23
N ASN A 383 -13.84 13.34 60.69
CA ASN A 383 -13.92 13.62 59.26
C ASN A 383 -12.53 13.93 58.67
N ASN A 384 -12.34 13.66 57.37
CA ASN A 384 -11.08 13.83 56.63
C ASN A 384 -9.97 12.81 56.99
N LYS A 385 -10.36 11.61 57.44
CA LYS A 385 -9.49 10.43 57.54
C LYS A 385 -9.95 9.35 56.58
N TYR A 386 -9.01 8.65 55.95
CA TYR A 386 -9.34 7.58 55.00
C TYR A 386 -9.61 6.28 55.75
N LEU A 387 -10.84 5.77 55.62
CA LEU A 387 -11.27 4.48 56.14
C LEU A 387 -12.09 3.79 55.07
N ASN A 388 -11.77 2.53 54.80
CA ASN A 388 -12.51 1.75 53.82
C ASN A 388 -13.78 1.18 54.47
N GLY A 389 -14.89 1.93 54.41
CA GLY A 389 -16.22 1.43 54.77
C GLY A 389 -16.47 1.23 56.27
N VAL A 390 -15.67 1.84 57.15
CA VAL A 390 -15.85 1.75 58.61
C VAL A 390 -15.86 3.13 59.26
N ASN A 391 -16.73 3.32 60.26
CA ASN A 391 -16.88 4.60 60.99
C ASN A 391 -16.24 4.59 62.38
N TRP A 392 -15.76 3.43 62.84
CA TRP A 392 -15.36 3.20 64.24
C TRP A 392 -14.09 2.36 64.33
N VAL A 393 -13.18 2.75 65.22
CA VAL A 393 -12.19 1.82 65.80
C VAL A 393 -12.84 1.18 67.02
N ARG A 394 -12.78 -0.15 67.13
CA ARG A 394 -13.30 -0.86 68.32
C ARG A 394 -12.19 -1.60 69.05
N SER A 395 -12.27 -1.61 70.39
CA SER A 395 -11.40 -2.41 71.27
C SER A 395 -12.25 -3.32 72.15
N LEU A 396 -11.94 -4.61 72.20
CA LEU A 396 -12.68 -5.60 73.01
C LEU A 396 -12.47 -5.30 74.50
N GLN A 397 -13.55 -5.11 75.24
CA GLN A 397 -13.56 -4.75 76.66
C GLN A 397 -14.65 -5.55 77.40
N PRO A 398 -14.44 -6.86 77.63
CA PRO A 398 -15.50 -7.75 78.15
C PRO A 398 -16.02 -7.31 79.52
N ASP A 399 -15.13 -6.79 80.37
CA ASP A 399 -15.45 -6.39 81.74
C ASP A 399 -16.00 -4.95 81.86
N LEU A 400 -16.16 -4.22 80.76
CA LEU A 400 -16.71 -2.87 80.77
C LEU A 400 -18.23 -2.91 80.92
N LEU A 401 -18.68 -3.26 82.13
CA LEU A 401 -20.07 -3.42 82.54
C LEU A 401 -20.40 -2.48 83.69
N ALA A 402 -21.65 -2.01 83.77
CA ALA A 402 -22.10 -1.15 84.88
C ALA A 402 -21.83 -1.79 86.25
N ALA A 403 -22.04 -3.11 86.36
CA ALA A 403 -21.81 -3.89 87.58
C ALA A 403 -20.34 -3.93 88.03
N ASN A 404 -19.39 -3.64 87.13
CA ASN A 404 -17.95 -3.62 87.43
C ASN A 404 -17.44 -2.20 87.70
N ILE A 405 -18.28 -1.17 87.49
CA ILE A 405 -17.93 0.23 87.70
C ILE A 405 -18.61 0.70 88.99
N LEU A 406 -17.85 1.35 89.88
CA LEU A 406 -18.36 1.88 91.14
C LEU A 406 -19.51 2.86 90.93
N SER A 407 -20.57 2.73 91.73
CA SER A 407 -21.70 3.65 91.75
C SER A 407 -21.25 5.10 91.92
N GLY A 408 -21.82 5.99 91.09
CA GLY A 408 -21.42 7.39 91.00
C GLY A 408 -20.16 7.64 90.14
N LYS A 409 -19.51 6.61 89.59
CA LYS A 409 -18.48 6.75 88.55
C LYS A 409 -19.08 6.51 87.16
N ASN A 410 -18.49 7.14 86.16
CA ASN A 410 -18.82 6.94 84.76
C ASN A 410 -17.53 6.62 84.00
N ILE A 411 -17.51 5.50 83.28
CA ILE A 411 -16.41 5.12 82.39
C ILE A 411 -16.99 4.98 80.99
N LEU A 412 -16.55 5.84 80.07
CA LEU A 412 -16.94 5.85 78.65
C LEU A 412 -18.46 5.87 78.43
N GLY A 413 -19.21 6.57 79.30
CA GLY A 413 -20.67 6.69 79.22
C GLY A 413 -21.43 5.67 80.07
N ILE A 414 -20.80 4.59 80.54
CA ILE A 414 -21.44 3.61 81.44
C ILE A 414 -21.44 4.15 82.87
N ALA A 415 -22.63 4.43 83.39
CA ALA A 415 -22.82 4.72 84.81
C ALA A 415 -22.63 3.45 85.63
N GLY A 416 -21.77 3.51 86.65
CA GLY A 416 -21.51 2.39 87.53
C GLY A 416 -22.68 2.05 88.43
N SER A 417 -22.82 0.76 88.73
CA SER A 417 -23.80 0.21 89.66
C SER A 417 -23.15 -0.67 90.74
N ALA A 418 -21.82 -0.87 90.71
CA ALA A 418 -21.13 -1.62 91.75
C ALA A 418 -21.21 -0.85 93.07
N SER A 419 -21.55 -1.53 94.17
CA SER A 419 -21.48 -0.92 95.50
C SER A 419 -20.26 -1.45 96.26
N ARG A 420 -19.61 -0.58 97.03
CA ARG A 420 -18.53 -0.95 97.98
C ARG A 420 -19.02 -1.02 99.42
N VAL A 421 -20.26 -0.65 99.64
CA VAL A 421 -20.89 -0.67 100.95
C VAL A 421 -22.26 -1.30 100.80
N VAL A 422 -22.49 -2.35 101.57
CA VAL A 422 -23.79 -2.99 101.64
C VAL A 422 -24.16 -3.10 103.10
N SER A 423 -25.39 -2.73 103.41
CA SER A 423 -25.93 -2.84 104.75
C SER A 423 -27.28 -3.52 104.70
N GLY A 424 -27.61 -4.23 105.76
CA GLY A 424 -28.90 -4.86 105.90
C GLY A 424 -29.15 -5.25 107.34
N ASP A 425 -30.39 -5.64 107.61
CA ASP A 425 -30.79 -6.15 108.90
C ASP A 425 -30.60 -7.67 108.95
N PHE A 426 -30.35 -8.20 110.13
CA PHE A 426 -30.17 -9.63 110.33
C PHE A 426 -30.70 -10.10 111.68
N ILE A 427 -31.15 -11.36 111.73
CA ILE A 427 -31.63 -12.02 112.94
C ILE A 427 -31.10 -13.45 112.96
N VAL A 428 -30.49 -13.84 114.07
CA VAL A 428 -30.11 -15.22 114.37
C VAL A 428 -30.91 -15.66 115.59
N ALA A 429 -31.83 -16.60 115.38
CA ALA A 429 -32.66 -17.15 116.44
C ALA A 429 -31.85 -18.04 117.40
N SER A 430 -32.39 -18.29 118.59
CA SER A 430 -31.80 -19.21 119.58
C SER A 430 -31.54 -20.59 118.97
N GLY A 431 -30.29 -21.05 119.05
CA GLY A 431 -29.84 -22.31 118.44
C GLY A 431 -29.77 -22.31 116.91
N GLY A 432 -29.96 -21.15 116.27
CA GLY A 432 -30.01 -21.01 114.81
C GLY A 432 -28.69 -20.59 114.17
N SER A 433 -28.69 -20.65 112.84
CA SER A 433 -27.60 -20.18 111.97
C SER A 433 -28.13 -19.22 110.91
N LEU A 434 -27.30 -18.27 110.47
CA LEU A 434 -27.61 -17.33 109.40
C LEU A 434 -26.48 -17.29 108.37
N SER A 435 -26.84 -17.12 107.10
CA SER A 435 -25.92 -16.84 105.99
C SER A 435 -26.44 -15.69 105.14
N ILE A 436 -25.59 -14.69 104.89
CA ILE A 436 -25.90 -13.51 104.07
C ILE A 436 -24.89 -13.45 102.94
N ASN A 437 -25.35 -13.55 101.69
CA ASN A 437 -24.52 -13.33 100.51
C ASN A 437 -24.42 -11.83 100.19
N LEU A 438 -23.20 -11.39 99.96
CA LEU A 438 -22.83 -10.02 99.65
C LEU A 438 -22.48 -9.91 98.16
N PRO A 439 -22.67 -8.73 97.54
CA PRO A 439 -22.30 -8.50 96.15
C PRO A 439 -20.78 -8.39 95.94
N PHE A 440 -19.98 -8.42 97.02
CA PHE A 440 -18.52 -8.38 96.99
C PHE A 440 -17.94 -9.08 98.22
N THR A 441 -16.66 -9.45 98.15
CA THR A 441 -15.89 -9.90 99.32
C THR A 441 -15.54 -8.68 100.18
N PRO A 442 -16.12 -8.51 101.39
CA PRO A 442 -15.85 -7.35 102.21
C PRO A 442 -14.45 -7.42 102.81
N THR A 443 -13.77 -6.27 102.90
CA THR A 443 -12.55 -6.13 103.71
C THR A 443 -12.86 -5.92 105.18
N ILE A 444 -14.00 -5.31 105.48
CA ILE A 444 -14.48 -5.04 106.83
C ILE A 444 -15.96 -5.38 106.88
N VAL A 445 -16.35 -6.10 107.93
CA VAL A 445 -17.76 -6.29 108.28
C VAL A 445 -17.97 -5.73 109.66
N ILE A 446 -18.90 -4.78 109.79
CA ILE A 446 -19.31 -4.23 111.07
C ILE A 446 -20.69 -4.77 111.41
N LEU A 447 -20.83 -5.31 112.61
CA LEU A 447 -22.08 -5.83 113.14
C LEU A 447 -22.53 -4.95 114.30
N TYR A 448 -23.78 -4.51 114.25
CA TYR A 448 -24.40 -3.65 115.25
C TYR A 448 -25.57 -4.40 115.89
N ASN A 449 -25.57 -4.57 117.21
CA ASN A 449 -26.71 -5.15 117.93
C ASN A 449 -27.74 -4.06 118.25
N SER A 450 -29.00 -4.30 117.93
CA SER A 450 -30.08 -3.35 118.16
C SER A 450 -30.58 -3.29 119.62
N ALA A 451 -30.20 -4.25 120.48
CA ALA A 451 -30.69 -4.39 121.84
C ALA A 451 -29.73 -3.91 122.96
N ASN A 452 -28.44 -3.68 122.68
CA ASN A 452 -27.44 -3.19 123.64
C ASN A 452 -26.34 -2.41 122.91
N VAL A 453 -25.97 -1.24 123.41
CA VAL A 453 -25.18 -0.16 122.75
C VAL A 453 -23.70 -0.54 122.45
N GLY A 454 -23.45 -1.63 121.72
CA GLY A 454 -22.12 -2.13 121.35
C GLY A 454 -22.01 -2.39 119.84
N SER A 455 -20.88 -1.99 119.26
CA SER A 455 -20.51 -2.27 117.86
C SER A 455 -19.33 -3.25 117.84
N TRP A 456 -19.37 -4.29 117.01
CA TRP A 456 -18.20 -5.16 116.78
C TRP A 456 -17.75 -5.01 115.33
N ALA A 457 -16.50 -4.58 115.15
CA ALA A 457 -15.87 -4.54 113.83
C ALA A 457 -15.02 -5.80 113.66
N LEU A 458 -15.27 -6.54 112.58
CA LEU A 458 -14.44 -7.66 112.15
C LEU A 458 -13.47 -7.17 111.08
N SER A 459 -12.17 -7.19 111.39
CA SER A 459 -11.11 -7.21 110.39
C SER A 459 -10.46 -8.60 110.39
N GLY A 460 -11.10 -9.57 109.72
CA GLY A 460 -10.63 -10.97 109.71
C GLY A 460 -11.77 -11.99 109.63
N THR A 461 -11.41 -13.27 109.73
CA THR A 461 -12.26 -14.40 109.33
C THR A 461 -13.36 -14.74 110.35
N ALA A 462 -13.19 -14.45 111.64
CA ALA A 462 -14.19 -14.75 112.67
C ALA A 462 -14.05 -13.91 113.95
N ALA A 463 -15.15 -13.70 114.67
CA ALA A 463 -15.18 -13.23 116.06
C ALA A 463 -16.16 -14.07 116.89
N HIS A 464 -15.85 -14.18 118.19
CA HIS A 464 -16.67 -14.86 119.17
C HIS A 464 -17.54 -13.87 119.93
N ILE A 465 -18.79 -14.25 120.20
CA ILE A 465 -19.72 -13.49 121.03
C ILE A 465 -19.56 -14.00 122.46
N ILE A 466 -19.14 -13.10 123.34
CA ILE A 466 -18.87 -13.41 124.74
C ILE A 466 -19.70 -12.46 125.59
N ASP A 467 -20.39 -12.99 126.61
CA ASP A 467 -21.15 -12.17 127.55
C ASP A 467 -20.21 -11.32 128.43
N ARG A 468 -20.60 -10.07 128.65
CA ARG A 468 -19.73 -9.07 129.27
C ARG A 468 -19.50 -9.33 130.76
N GLU A 469 -20.50 -9.87 131.45
CA GLU A 469 -20.50 -10.07 132.91
C GLU A 469 -19.95 -11.45 133.27
N THR A 470 -20.39 -12.49 132.57
CA THR A 470 -20.04 -13.89 132.84
C THR A 470 -18.82 -14.39 132.07
N LYS A 471 -18.36 -13.65 131.06
CA LYS A 471 -17.29 -14.06 130.13
C LYS A 471 -17.55 -15.39 129.41
N SER A 472 -18.80 -15.85 129.36
CA SER A 472 -19.18 -17.10 128.71
C SER A 472 -19.41 -16.92 127.20
N TRP A 473 -19.14 -17.96 126.40
CA TRP A 473 -19.28 -17.96 124.94
C TRP A 473 -20.72 -18.27 124.50
N TYR A 474 -21.30 -17.47 123.59
CA TYR A 474 -22.70 -17.59 123.17
C TYR A 474 -22.92 -17.72 121.65
N GLY A 475 -21.87 -17.60 120.84
CA GLY A 475 -21.97 -17.74 119.40
C GLY A 475 -20.74 -17.23 118.67
N SER A 476 -20.75 -17.34 117.34
CA SER A 476 -19.69 -16.79 116.50
C SER A 476 -20.25 -16.12 115.25
N PHE A 477 -19.50 -15.13 114.78
CA PHE A 477 -19.67 -14.50 113.48
C PHE A 477 -18.43 -14.75 112.64
N SER A 478 -18.60 -14.94 111.34
CA SER A 478 -17.53 -15.14 110.38
C SER A 478 -17.86 -14.45 109.07
N ALA A 479 -16.84 -13.93 108.39
CA ALA A 479 -16.95 -13.44 107.03
C ALA A 479 -15.88 -14.13 106.19
N VAL A 480 -16.31 -14.93 105.21
CA VAL A 480 -15.42 -15.67 104.31
C VAL A 480 -15.91 -15.50 102.88
N GLY A 481 -15.02 -15.03 102.00
CA GLY A 481 -15.43 -14.64 100.65
C GLY A 481 -16.53 -13.59 100.71
N ALA A 482 -17.54 -13.71 99.86
CA ALA A 482 -18.68 -12.81 99.81
C ALA A 482 -19.83 -13.23 100.76
N THR A 483 -19.56 -13.96 101.84
CA THR A 483 -20.61 -14.47 102.74
C THR A 483 -20.33 -14.10 104.20
N ILE A 484 -21.33 -13.53 104.89
CA ILE A 484 -21.36 -13.39 106.34
C ILE A 484 -22.13 -14.57 106.93
N SER A 485 -21.53 -15.28 107.87
CA SER A 485 -22.10 -16.42 108.57
C SER A 485 -22.18 -16.16 110.08
N ALA A 486 -23.24 -16.62 110.72
CA ALA A 486 -23.42 -16.49 112.17
C ALA A 486 -24.08 -17.72 112.78
N THR A 487 -23.70 -18.10 114.00
CA THR A 487 -24.31 -19.19 114.78
C THR A 487 -24.49 -18.78 116.24
N MET A 488 -25.60 -19.21 116.87
CA MET A 488 -25.93 -18.90 118.28
C MET A 488 -26.16 -20.17 119.10
N SER A 489 -25.78 -20.14 120.37
CA SER A 489 -26.13 -21.19 121.34
C SER A 489 -27.61 -21.12 121.75
N SER A 490 -28.15 -22.22 122.28
CA SER A 490 -29.55 -22.29 122.73
C SER A 490 -29.78 -21.38 123.95
N GLY A 491 -30.85 -20.59 123.93
CA GLY A 491 -31.23 -19.66 124.99
C GLY A 491 -31.00 -18.18 124.69
N MET A 492 -30.35 -17.82 123.58
CA MET A 492 -30.11 -16.43 123.18
C MET A 492 -30.39 -16.18 121.68
N SER A 493 -31.08 -15.08 121.37
CA SER A 493 -31.24 -14.59 120.00
C SER A 493 -30.44 -13.31 119.80
N PHE A 494 -29.91 -13.11 118.59
CA PHE A 494 -29.15 -11.91 118.24
C PHE A 494 -29.74 -11.27 116.99
N SER A 495 -30.24 -10.05 117.10
CA SER A 495 -30.70 -9.24 115.98
C SER A 495 -29.86 -7.97 115.85
N GLY A 496 -29.64 -7.53 114.63
CA GLY A 496 -28.78 -6.39 114.39
C GLY A 496 -28.78 -5.90 112.96
N LYS A 497 -27.86 -4.97 112.67
CA LYS A 497 -27.53 -4.54 111.32
C LYS A 497 -26.11 -4.95 110.97
N TYR A 498 -25.88 -5.34 109.73
CA TYR A 498 -24.53 -5.47 109.20
C TYR A 498 -24.22 -4.31 108.27
N LEU A 499 -22.94 -3.94 108.23
CA LEU A 499 -22.34 -3.03 107.27
C LEU A 499 -21.08 -3.69 106.72
N ALA A 500 -21.16 -4.21 105.51
CA ALA A 500 -20.02 -4.77 104.80
C ALA A 500 -19.39 -3.68 103.92
N ILE A 501 -18.06 -3.56 103.99
CA ILE A 501 -17.28 -2.52 103.31
C ILE A 501 -16.13 -3.18 102.56
N LEU A 502 -15.98 -2.82 101.28
CA LEU A 502 -14.80 -3.10 100.46
C LEU A 502 -13.96 -1.81 100.35
N LEU A 503 -12.85 -1.76 101.09
CA LEU A 503 -11.88 -0.64 101.11
C LEU A 503 -11.02 -0.55 99.87
#